data_AF-A0A949S786-F1
#
_entry.id   AF-A0A949S786-F1
#
_cell.length_a   1.000
_cell.length_b   1.000
_cell.length_c   1.000
_cell.angle_alpha   90.00
_cell.angle_beta   90.00
_cell.angle_gamma   90.00
#
_symmetry.space_group_name_H-M   'P 1'
#
loop_
_entity.id
_entity.type
_entity.pdbx_description
1 polymer ?
#
loop_
_entity_poly.entity_id
_entity_poly.type
_entity_poly.pdbx_seq_one_letter_code
_entity_poly.pdbx_strand_id
1 'polypeptide(L)'
;MKIISLSLIQILIFVKMIFPGSFSEKKIFTLEFDGAPDIYSFLFDKTSGNYCYVYQISNENKQFIISNKSLSLKYDYIIVNEILFDAKGNYFAVSGNYKADYGSDNYFLIINGKEVFNSNYIESYSAFIGKDGKYNFIFKENDKFYLGKIDPEGNLTKSGSYDKIKPLYRDSVNLLSEGDTENYFFDKYFYTKNGSRGFIVINNGIASLKFGDEEINTGFTDINETSITNDKAGKLTFIAKKNGLFFESPGNEFVNAGNHEYNSFYSVSPPIYFDDNNIPFYMAADSLADGVMNYYMVKGNQRMPAYFNNIPLKFISFVNDNIKISDDKLCYIGIEDVIIPSDNTNSEFQESNDYFQKYYYVKGENAYELGYNLSGIIKGNENKMLYTGIADLSKKEALIMESNGESRIILSEGNYDAVYNFGYTPSGEVYYTGETFLDSAKGKPASSTLFVGNTMLGKYDYVLTQGVNRNYSVLKFDSKGNFAYAASPLNNEKNLIEIYINGVRLPAPDKTPGDIKQFNSVLNLLFDKNDKLFYIAEFKPDDKNFIYQCFIDNKSTGESYESTGKIEYEESSNSVSFYAVRDKSIYLVNIAL
;
A
#
# COMPACT_ATOMS: atom_id res chain seq x y z
N MET A 1 21.72 -58.09 17.60
CA MET A 1 20.42 -57.38 17.68
C MET A 1 20.52 -55.87 17.98
N LYS A 2 21.69 -55.20 17.88
CA LYS A 2 21.84 -53.76 18.14
C LYS A 2 22.15 -52.89 16.91
N ILE A 3 22.28 -53.48 15.72
CA ILE A 3 22.63 -52.76 14.48
C ILE A 3 21.38 -52.36 13.69
N ILE A 4 20.25 -53.07 13.85
CA ILE A 4 19.02 -52.82 13.09
C ILE A 4 18.30 -51.53 13.54
N SER A 5 18.43 -51.13 14.81
CA SER A 5 17.77 -49.92 15.32
C SER A 5 18.42 -48.61 14.87
N LEU A 6 19.74 -48.59 14.64
CA LEU A 6 20.46 -47.39 14.19
C LEU A 6 20.16 -47.10 12.70
N SER A 7 20.07 -48.15 11.89
CA SER A 7 19.72 -48.05 10.47
C SER A 7 18.27 -47.60 10.27
N LEU A 8 17.33 -48.06 11.10
CA LEU A 8 15.93 -47.63 11.02
C LEU A 8 15.75 -46.14 11.39
N ILE A 9 16.51 -45.66 12.37
CA ILE A 9 16.52 -44.25 12.78
C ILE A 9 17.17 -43.37 11.69
N GLN A 10 18.27 -43.81 11.07
CA GLN A 10 18.85 -43.10 9.92
C GLN A 10 17.92 -43.08 8.70
N ILE A 11 17.18 -44.16 8.43
CA ILE A 11 16.17 -44.20 7.36
C ILE A 11 15.00 -43.27 7.68
N LEU A 12 14.50 -43.20 8.92
CA LEU A 12 13.44 -42.26 9.32
C LEU A 12 13.89 -40.79 9.27
N ILE A 13 15.16 -40.51 9.57
CA ILE A 13 15.75 -39.17 9.43
C ILE A 13 15.94 -38.80 7.95
N PHE A 14 16.36 -39.74 7.09
CA PHE A 14 16.46 -39.52 5.64
C PHE A 14 15.09 -39.36 4.98
N VAL A 15 14.07 -40.11 5.42
CA VAL A 15 12.71 -40.01 4.89
C VAL A 15 12.09 -38.64 5.20
N LYS A 16 12.41 -38.00 6.34
CA LYS A 16 12.03 -36.60 6.61
C LYS A 16 12.77 -35.58 5.74
N MET A 17 13.95 -35.90 5.21
CA MET A 17 14.68 -35.01 4.28
C MET A 17 14.22 -35.14 2.82
N ILE A 18 13.37 -36.14 2.49
CA ILE A 18 12.94 -36.42 1.11
C ILE A 18 11.52 -35.92 0.83
N PHE A 19 10.73 -35.58 1.85
CA PHE A 19 9.38 -35.03 1.63
C PHE A 19 9.42 -33.50 1.41
N PRO A 20 8.78 -33.00 0.35
CA PRO A 20 8.60 -31.57 0.15
C PRO A 20 7.65 -31.06 1.23
N GLY A 21 8.16 -30.32 2.21
CA GLY A 21 7.37 -29.56 3.17
C GLY A 21 6.48 -30.37 4.11
N SER A 22 6.35 -29.97 5.38
CA SER A 22 5.22 -30.41 6.19
C SER A 22 4.00 -29.57 5.82
N PHE A 23 3.01 -30.20 5.19
CA PHE A 23 1.69 -29.61 4.94
C PHE A 23 0.78 -29.83 6.15
N SER A 24 0.11 -28.77 6.62
CA SER A 24 -0.89 -28.87 7.67
C SER A 24 -2.08 -27.96 7.38
N GLU A 25 -3.27 -28.46 7.65
CA GLU A 25 -4.53 -27.76 7.44
C GLU A 25 -5.37 -27.86 8.71
N LYS A 26 -5.83 -26.72 9.21
CA LYS A 26 -6.70 -26.65 10.38
C LYS A 26 -8.00 -25.97 9.99
N LYS A 27 -9.11 -26.69 10.09
CA LYS A 27 -10.44 -26.08 9.94
C LYS A 27 -10.66 -25.08 11.08
N ILE A 28 -10.99 -23.83 10.73
CA ILE A 28 -11.19 -22.75 11.70
C ILE A 28 -12.61 -22.19 11.70
N PHE A 29 -13.37 -22.40 10.63
CA PHE A 29 -14.76 -21.96 10.52
C PHE A 29 -15.57 -22.88 9.60
N THR A 30 -16.86 -23.03 9.90
CA THR A 30 -17.86 -23.66 9.03
C THR A 30 -19.07 -22.73 8.93
N LEU A 31 -19.47 -22.40 7.71
CA LEU A 31 -20.66 -21.59 7.45
C LEU A 31 -21.91 -22.47 7.61
N GLU A 32 -22.71 -22.17 8.62
CA GLU A 32 -23.96 -22.90 8.89
C GLU A 32 -25.14 -22.42 8.03
N PHE A 33 -25.01 -21.26 7.40
CA PHE A 33 -26.03 -20.65 6.55
C PHE A 33 -25.90 -21.08 5.08
N ASP A 34 -26.84 -20.63 4.24
CA ASP A 34 -26.84 -20.93 2.82
C ASP A 34 -25.69 -20.22 2.08
N GLY A 35 -25.22 -20.84 0.99
CA GLY A 35 -24.09 -20.35 0.21
C GLY A 35 -22.74 -20.97 0.60
N ALA A 36 -21.68 -20.37 0.08
CA ALA A 36 -20.28 -20.71 0.34
C ALA A 36 -19.62 -19.55 1.10
N PRO A 37 -18.67 -19.83 2.03
CA PRO A 37 -17.99 -18.77 2.75
C PRO A 37 -17.11 -17.95 1.81
N ASP A 38 -17.16 -16.62 1.98
CA ASP A 38 -16.25 -15.70 1.33
C ASP A 38 -15.06 -15.39 2.25
N ILE A 39 -13.84 -15.63 1.74
CA ILE A 39 -12.62 -15.40 2.52
C ILE A 39 -12.40 -13.93 2.85
N TYR A 40 -12.88 -13.00 2.02
CA TYR A 40 -12.76 -11.56 2.27
C TYR A 40 -13.76 -11.05 3.32
N SER A 41 -14.70 -11.89 3.71
CA SER A 41 -15.67 -11.64 4.78
C SER A 41 -15.22 -12.20 6.14
N PHE A 42 -14.03 -12.81 6.21
CA PHE A 42 -13.53 -13.53 7.38
C PHE A 42 -12.29 -12.87 8.01
N LEU A 43 -12.30 -12.76 9.33
CA LEU A 43 -11.16 -12.33 10.15
C LEU A 43 -10.87 -13.35 11.24
N PHE A 44 -9.59 -13.60 11.50
CA PHE A 44 -9.12 -14.54 12.50
C PHE A 44 -7.97 -13.93 13.30
N ASP A 45 -8.16 -13.84 14.62
CA ASP A 45 -7.07 -13.50 15.54
C ASP A 45 -6.28 -14.77 15.89
N LYS A 46 -5.09 -14.90 15.28
CA LYS A 46 -4.18 -16.04 15.51
C LYS A 46 -3.80 -16.21 16.98
N THR A 47 -3.82 -15.14 17.79
CA THR A 47 -3.39 -15.15 19.19
C THR A 47 -4.43 -15.80 20.10
N SER A 48 -5.68 -15.33 20.05
CA SER A 48 -6.77 -15.88 20.86
C SER A 48 -7.47 -17.08 20.22
N GLY A 49 -7.33 -17.25 18.89
CA GLY A 49 -8.10 -18.21 18.11
C GLY A 49 -9.55 -17.79 17.86
N ASN A 50 -9.92 -16.54 18.17
CA ASN A 50 -11.25 -16.01 17.87
C ASN A 50 -11.37 -15.57 16.41
N TYR A 51 -12.61 -15.53 15.92
CA TYR A 51 -12.90 -15.13 14.55
C TYR A 51 -14.17 -14.31 14.47
N CYS A 52 -14.27 -13.54 13.38
CA CYS A 52 -15.48 -12.89 12.92
C CYS A 52 -15.69 -13.21 11.44
N TYR A 53 -16.92 -13.51 11.06
CA TYR A 53 -17.34 -13.65 9.68
C TYR A 53 -18.55 -12.75 9.45
N VAL A 54 -18.48 -11.82 8.50
CA VAL A 54 -19.62 -10.97 8.13
C VAL A 54 -20.44 -11.71 7.07
N TYR A 55 -21.64 -12.15 7.45
CA TYR A 55 -22.54 -12.82 6.53
C TYR A 55 -23.55 -11.84 5.96
N GLN A 56 -23.64 -11.79 4.62
CA GLN A 56 -24.69 -11.07 3.90
C GLN A 56 -25.88 -11.98 3.64
N ILE A 57 -27.05 -11.56 4.10
CA ILE A 57 -28.30 -12.31 3.94
C ILE A 57 -28.81 -12.15 2.52
N SER A 58 -28.94 -13.28 1.82
CA SER A 58 -29.56 -13.31 0.50
C SER A 58 -30.96 -12.69 0.56
N ASN A 59 -31.22 -11.73 -0.33
CA ASN A 59 -32.51 -11.05 -0.51
C ASN A 59 -32.95 -10.05 0.57
N GLU A 60 -32.19 -9.83 1.65
CA GLU A 60 -32.58 -8.88 2.71
C GLU A 60 -31.78 -7.57 2.73
N ASN A 61 -30.72 -7.42 1.92
CA ASN A 61 -29.75 -6.29 2.02
C ASN A 61 -29.28 -6.04 3.47
N LYS A 62 -29.22 -7.11 4.26
CA LYS A 62 -28.80 -7.10 5.66
C LYS A 62 -27.55 -7.95 5.85
N GLN A 63 -26.75 -7.58 6.83
CA GLN A 63 -25.53 -8.26 7.24
C GLN A 63 -25.52 -8.52 8.74
N PHE A 64 -24.82 -9.56 9.19
CA PHE A 64 -24.56 -9.81 10.61
C PHE A 64 -23.21 -10.51 10.81
N ILE A 65 -22.66 -10.44 12.01
CA ILE A 65 -21.39 -11.07 12.38
C ILE A 65 -21.67 -12.44 12.99
N ILE A 66 -21.02 -13.46 12.44
CA ILE A 66 -20.86 -14.79 13.03
C ILE A 66 -19.50 -14.84 13.72
N SER A 67 -19.47 -15.18 15.00
CA SER A 67 -18.23 -15.38 15.75
C SER A 67 -18.31 -16.64 16.62
N ASN A 68 -17.18 -17.10 17.14
CA ASN A 68 -17.17 -18.13 18.18
C ASN A 68 -17.61 -17.63 19.57
N LYS A 69 -17.96 -16.35 19.71
CA LYS A 69 -18.52 -15.77 20.95
C LYS A 69 -20.04 -15.72 20.90
N SER A 70 -20.59 -15.27 19.77
CA SER A 70 -22.03 -15.05 19.57
C SER A 70 -22.33 -14.60 18.13
N LEU A 71 -23.62 -14.59 17.78
CA LEU A 71 -24.15 -13.90 16.59
C LEU A 71 -24.52 -12.46 16.96
N SER A 72 -24.27 -11.51 16.06
CA SER A 72 -24.84 -10.16 16.19
C SER A 72 -26.29 -10.08 15.70
N LEU A 73 -26.92 -8.92 15.95
CA LEU A 73 -28.14 -8.54 15.23
C LEU A 73 -27.85 -8.27 13.74
N LYS A 74 -28.91 -8.03 12.97
CA LYS A 74 -28.86 -7.72 11.54
C LYS A 74 -28.80 -6.20 11.31
N TYR A 75 -27.93 -5.76 10.42
CA TYR A 75 -27.70 -4.36 10.08
C TYR A 75 -27.63 -4.15 8.57
N ASP A 76 -27.73 -2.91 8.08
CA ASP A 76 -27.60 -2.66 6.63
C ASP A 76 -26.14 -2.79 6.15
N TYR A 77 -25.16 -2.39 6.96
CA TYR A 77 -23.76 -2.54 6.61
C TYR A 77 -22.86 -2.81 7.83
N ILE A 78 -21.85 -3.64 7.61
CA ILE A 78 -20.74 -3.95 8.51
C ILE A 78 -19.48 -3.99 7.65
N ILE A 79 -18.49 -3.18 8.00
CA ILE A 79 -17.21 -3.18 7.28
C ILE A 79 -16.30 -4.17 7.98
N VAL A 80 -16.09 -5.35 7.37
CA VAL A 80 -15.22 -6.43 7.89
C VAL A 80 -13.89 -5.87 8.34
N ASN A 81 -13.29 -5.06 7.47
CA ASN A 81 -12.01 -4.41 7.62
C ASN A 81 -11.89 -3.50 8.86
N GLU A 82 -12.99 -3.06 9.47
CA GLU A 82 -12.97 -2.18 10.64
C GLU A 82 -13.20 -2.93 11.96
N ILE A 83 -13.33 -4.26 11.92
CA ILE A 83 -13.46 -5.10 13.12
C ILE A 83 -12.09 -5.26 13.77
N LEU A 84 -12.01 -4.95 15.06
CA LEU A 84 -10.77 -5.04 15.84
C LEU A 84 -10.88 -6.08 16.96
N PHE A 85 -9.77 -6.75 17.27
CA PHE A 85 -9.67 -7.69 18.39
C PHE A 85 -8.76 -7.13 19.48
N ASP A 86 -9.17 -7.27 20.75
CA ASP A 86 -8.23 -7.10 21.87
C ASP A 86 -7.35 -8.33 22.09
N ALA A 87 -6.37 -8.23 22.99
CA ALA A 87 -5.44 -9.32 23.30
C ALA A 87 -6.12 -10.56 23.94
N LYS A 88 -7.36 -10.44 24.45
CA LYS A 88 -8.17 -11.56 24.95
C LYS A 88 -9.11 -12.11 23.86
N GLY A 89 -9.06 -11.51 22.68
CA GLY A 89 -9.87 -11.82 21.52
C GLY A 89 -11.34 -11.38 21.63
N ASN A 90 -11.67 -10.42 22.48
CA ASN A 90 -12.95 -9.74 22.35
C ASN A 90 -12.92 -8.93 21.05
N TYR A 91 -13.98 -9.04 20.25
CA TYR A 91 -14.08 -8.26 19.02
C TYR A 91 -14.96 -7.02 19.24
N PHE A 92 -14.60 -5.96 18.52
CA PHE A 92 -15.29 -4.68 18.48
C PHE A 92 -15.60 -4.37 17.02
N ALA A 93 -16.84 -4.00 16.74
CA ALA A 93 -17.28 -3.66 15.39
C ALA A 93 -18.24 -2.47 15.44
N VAL A 94 -18.18 -1.62 14.42
CA VAL A 94 -19.19 -0.57 14.20
C VAL A 94 -20.05 -0.97 13.02
N SER A 95 -21.34 -0.78 13.17
CA SER A 95 -22.33 -1.06 12.14
C SER A 95 -23.33 0.09 12.04
N GLY A 96 -24.10 0.14 10.95
CA GLY A 96 -25.15 1.14 10.80
C GLY A 96 -26.33 0.63 9.99
N ASN A 97 -27.43 1.39 10.09
CA ASN A 97 -28.60 1.24 9.23
C ASN A 97 -28.73 2.48 8.34
N TYR A 98 -29.04 2.29 7.06
CA TYR A 98 -29.20 3.38 6.10
C TYR A 98 -30.49 4.15 6.38
N LYS A 99 -30.42 5.46 6.12
CA LYS A 99 -31.57 6.35 6.02
C LYS A 99 -32.06 6.36 4.57
N ALA A 100 -33.36 6.59 4.36
CA ALA A 100 -33.97 6.56 3.03
C ALA A 100 -33.35 7.55 2.01
N ASP A 101 -32.75 8.64 2.48
CA ASP A 101 -32.27 9.77 1.66
C ASP A 101 -30.74 9.92 1.63
N TYR A 102 -29.99 8.81 1.68
CA TYR A 102 -28.53 8.74 1.86
C TYR A 102 -28.04 9.12 3.27
N GLY A 103 -27.02 8.39 3.74
CA GLY A 103 -26.49 8.48 5.11
C GLY A 103 -27.00 7.35 6.01
N SER A 104 -26.45 7.26 7.22
CA SER A 104 -26.84 6.29 8.26
C SER A 104 -27.75 6.95 9.29
N ASP A 105 -28.82 6.27 9.72
CA ASP A 105 -29.72 6.77 10.76
C ASP A 105 -29.07 6.73 12.15
N ASN A 106 -28.39 5.63 12.45
CA ASN A 106 -27.69 5.39 13.70
C ASN A 106 -26.51 4.45 13.44
N TYR A 107 -25.42 4.68 14.17
CA TYR A 107 -24.30 3.76 14.29
C TYR A 107 -24.42 2.99 15.60
N PHE A 108 -24.04 1.72 15.56
CA PHE A 108 -24.06 0.79 16.67
C PHE A 108 -22.66 0.23 16.89
N LEU A 109 -22.16 0.36 18.12
CA LEU A 109 -20.95 -0.32 18.56
C LEU A 109 -21.31 -1.68 19.14
N ILE A 110 -20.72 -2.71 18.56
CA ILE A 110 -20.97 -4.12 18.87
C ILE A 110 -19.72 -4.66 19.57
N ILE A 111 -19.90 -5.30 20.72
CA ILE A 111 -18.87 -6.08 21.40
C ILE A 111 -19.38 -7.51 21.55
N ASN A 112 -18.64 -8.48 21.00
CA ASN A 112 -19.00 -9.90 21.13
C ASN A 112 -20.50 -10.15 20.84
N GLY A 113 -20.98 -9.65 19.69
CA GLY A 113 -22.33 -9.81 19.15
C GLY A 113 -23.42 -8.99 19.84
N LYS A 114 -23.09 -8.20 20.87
CA LYS A 114 -24.06 -7.37 21.59
C LYS A 114 -23.84 -5.90 21.28
N GLU A 115 -24.93 -5.19 21.01
CA GLU A 115 -24.92 -3.73 20.99
C GLU A 115 -24.66 -3.21 22.40
N VAL A 116 -23.66 -2.35 22.54
CA VAL A 116 -23.28 -1.76 23.82
C VAL A 116 -23.40 -0.23 23.82
N PHE A 117 -23.39 0.39 22.64
CA PHE A 117 -23.49 1.84 22.49
C PHE A 117 -24.06 2.21 21.12
N ASN A 118 -24.80 3.31 21.04
CA ASN A 118 -25.26 3.88 19.79
C ASN A 118 -25.09 5.40 19.76
N SER A 119 -24.91 5.95 18.57
CA SER A 119 -24.81 7.39 18.32
C SER A 119 -25.20 7.69 16.87
N ASN A 120 -25.53 8.94 16.58
CA ASN A 120 -25.71 9.42 15.21
C ASN A 120 -24.40 9.46 14.42
N TYR A 121 -23.24 9.34 15.08
CA TYR A 121 -21.93 9.25 14.44
C TYR A 121 -20.95 8.46 15.31
N ILE A 122 -20.33 7.43 14.74
CA ILE A 122 -19.19 6.73 15.30
C ILE A 122 -18.14 6.60 14.19
N GLU A 123 -16.94 7.10 14.43
CA GLU A 123 -15.81 6.97 13.50
C GLU A 123 -15.04 5.69 13.82
N SER A 124 -15.26 4.66 13.00
CA SER A 124 -14.58 3.36 13.09
C SER A 124 -13.22 3.35 12.41
N TYR A 125 -13.05 4.10 11.32
CA TYR A 125 -11.79 4.14 10.55
C TYR A 125 -10.59 4.55 11.41
N SER A 126 -10.76 5.49 12.34
CA SER A 126 -9.71 5.92 13.26
C SER A 126 -9.72 5.18 14.60
N ALA A 127 -10.51 4.13 14.76
CA ALA A 127 -10.59 3.42 16.03
C ALA A 127 -9.34 2.57 16.28
N PHE A 128 -9.11 2.18 17.53
CA PHE A 128 -8.02 1.26 17.91
C PHE A 128 -8.26 0.61 19.26
N ILE A 129 -7.58 -0.52 19.49
CA ILE A 129 -7.48 -1.13 20.81
C ILE A 129 -6.28 -0.54 21.55
N GLY A 130 -6.54 0.11 22.69
CA GLY A 130 -5.50 0.60 23.58
C GLY A 130 -4.75 -0.55 24.27
N LYS A 131 -3.57 -0.25 24.83
CA LYS A 131 -2.79 -1.23 25.62
C LYS A 131 -3.56 -1.77 26.84
N ASP A 132 -4.57 -1.02 27.31
CA ASP A 132 -5.50 -1.38 28.37
C ASP A 132 -6.63 -2.32 27.90
N GLY A 133 -6.64 -2.72 26.62
CA GLY A 133 -7.66 -3.58 26.02
C GLY A 133 -8.98 -2.86 25.70
N LYS A 134 -9.02 -1.53 25.84
CA LYS A 134 -10.24 -0.74 25.55
C LYS A 134 -10.29 -0.33 24.09
N TYR A 135 -11.49 -0.32 23.53
CA TYR A 135 -11.74 0.21 22.19
C TYR A 135 -11.89 1.73 22.27
N ASN A 136 -11.00 2.44 21.58
CA ASN A 136 -10.91 3.89 21.54
C ASN A 136 -11.46 4.37 20.20
N PHE A 137 -12.38 5.34 20.21
CA PHE A 137 -13.09 5.79 19.01
C PHE A 137 -13.56 7.25 19.15
N ILE A 138 -13.88 7.88 18.02
CA ILE A 138 -14.51 9.20 17.99
C ILE A 138 -16.02 9.01 17.80
N PHE A 139 -16.82 9.77 18.53
CA PHE A 139 -18.27 9.78 18.33
C PHE A 139 -18.84 11.17 18.59
N LYS A 140 -20.10 11.38 18.18
CA LYS A 140 -20.80 12.66 18.31
C LYS A 140 -21.99 12.56 19.26
N GLU A 141 -22.20 13.60 20.06
CA GLU A 141 -23.43 13.81 20.84
C GLU A 141 -23.73 15.32 20.88
N ASN A 142 -24.98 15.74 20.68
CA ASN A 142 -25.40 17.14 20.77
C ASN A 142 -24.51 18.12 19.98
N ASP A 143 -24.16 17.76 18.74
CA ASP A 143 -23.27 18.53 17.88
C ASP A 143 -21.83 18.74 18.35
N LYS A 144 -21.37 17.96 19.32
CA LYS A 144 -19.98 17.94 19.79
C LYS A 144 -19.35 16.57 19.62
N PHE A 145 -18.04 16.57 19.41
CA PHE A 145 -17.22 15.37 19.28
C PHE A 145 -16.57 15.00 20.61
N TYR A 146 -16.41 13.70 20.82
CA TYR A 146 -15.83 13.10 22.02
C TYR A 146 -14.86 11.98 21.64
N LEU A 147 -13.79 11.82 22.42
CA LEU A 147 -12.98 10.60 22.44
C LEU A 147 -13.61 9.62 23.43
N GLY A 148 -14.13 8.51 22.93
CA GLY A 148 -14.69 7.41 23.71
C GLY A 148 -13.66 6.32 23.97
N LYS A 149 -13.73 5.71 25.15
CA LYS A 149 -13.06 4.44 25.49
C LYS A 149 -14.08 3.51 26.12
N ILE A 150 -14.32 2.37 25.49
CA ILE A 150 -15.21 1.34 26.01
C ILE A 150 -14.43 0.06 26.32
N ASP A 151 -14.69 -0.54 27.47
CA ASP A 151 -14.12 -1.85 27.83
C ASP A 151 -14.95 -3.02 27.25
N PRO A 152 -14.43 -4.26 27.26
CA PRO A 152 -15.16 -5.43 26.78
C PRO A 152 -16.49 -5.70 27.51
N GLU A 153 -16.67 -5.17 28.72
CA GLU A 153 -17.90 -5.27 29.50
C GLU A 153 -18.96 -4.22 29.09
N GLY A 154 -18.60 -3.25 28.25
CA GLY A 154 -19.49 -2.21 27.74
C GLY A 154 -19.49 -0.92 28.55
N ASN A 155 -18.56 -0.74 29.51
CA ASN A 155 -18.46 0.49 30.28
C ASN A 155 -17.75 1.58 29.46
N LEU A 156 -18.52 2.59 29.05
CA LEU A 156 -18.03 3.74 28.29
C LEU A 156 -17.48 4.82 29.23
N THR A 157 -16.30 5.32 28.89
CA THR A 157 -15.75 6.58 29.38
C THR A 157 -15.53 7.52 28.20
N LYS A 158 -15.72 8.82 28.40
CA LYS A 158 -15.55 9.83 27.34
C LYS A 158 -14.80 11.06 27.83
N SER A 159 -14.11 11.73 26.91
CA SER A 159 -13.42 13.00 27.15
C SER A 159 -14.41 14.15 27.41
N GLY A 160 -13.87 15.37 27.59
CA GLY A 160 -14.64 16.59 27.38
C GLY A 160 -15.15 16.71 25.94
N SER A 161 -16.06 17.65 25.70
CA SER A 161 -16.62 17.93 24.36
C SER A 161 -15.71 18.86 23.55
N TYR A 162 -15.60 18.59 22.26
CA TYR A 162 -14.83 19.37 21.31
C TYR A 162 -15.69 19.75 20.08
N ASP A 163 -15.32 20.83 19.39
CA ASP A 163 -15.95 21.24 18.13
C ASP A 163 -15.54 20.31 16.98
N LYS A 164 -14.28 19.84 17.01
CA LYS A 164 -13.72 18.93 16.02
C LYS A 164 -12.62 18.08 16.66
N ILE A 165 -12.50 16.84 16.21
CA ILE A 165 -11.37 15.95 16.54
C ILE A 165 -10.81 15.47 15.21
N LYS A 166 -9.49 15.52 15.04
CA LYS A 166 -8.78 14.98 13.88
C LYS A 166 -7.71 13.99 14.36
N PRO A 167 -7.67 12.76 13.84
CA PRO A 167 -6.56 11.86 14.10
C PRO A 167 -5.25 12.46 13.59
N LEU A 168 -4.16 12.31 14.35
CA LEU A 168 -2.83 12.64 13.84
C LEU A 168 -2.24 11.46 13.08
N TYR A 169 -1.65 11.75 11.94
CA TYR A 169 -0.99 10.78 11.10
C TYR A 169 0.53 10.96 11.16
N ARG A 170 1.24 9.83 11.20
CA ARG A 170 2.64 9.80 10.85
C ARG A 170 2.72 9.90 9.34
N ASP A 171 3.54 10.83 8.84
CA ASP A 171 3.90 10.81 7.43
C ASP A 171 4.55 9.46 7.11
N SER A 172 3.79 8.61 6.42
CA SER A 172 4.22 7.32 5.93
C SER A 172 4.11 7.39 4.43
N VAL A 173 5.26 7.73 3.86
CA VAL A 173 5.64 7.57 2.46
C VAL A 173 5.45 6.10 2.08
N ASN A 174 4.23 5.74 1.70
CA ASN A 174 3.92 4.58 0.89
C ASN A 174 2.73 5.02 0.05
N LEU A 175 3.04 5.73 -1.04
CA LEU A 175 2.09 5.94 -2.12
C LEU A 175 1.67 4.55 -2.60
N LEU A 176 0.36 4.35 -2.57
CA LEU A 176 -0.32 3.14 -3.00
C LEU A 176 0.06 2.86 -4.45
N SER A 177 0.53 1.65 -4.75
CA SER A 177 0.58 1.17 -6.12
C SER A 177 -0.86 0.96 -6.61
N GLU A 178 -1.17 1.34 -7.86
CA GLU A 178 -2.46 0.97 -8.46
C GLU A 178 -2.67 -0.54 -8.34
N GLY A 179 -3.82 -0.94 -7.77
CA GLY A 179 -4.13 -2.33 -7.40
C GLY A 179 -4.06 -2.63 -5.90
N ASP A 180 -3.59 -1.70 -5.06
CA ASP A 180 -3.58 -1.84 -3.59
C ASP A 180 -4.97 -1.61 -2.97
N THR A 181 -5.85 -2.61 -3.00
CA THR A 181 -7.00 -2.63 -2.07
C THR A 181 -6.59 -3.00 -0.63
N GLU A 182 -5.33 -3.40 -0.41
CA GLU A 182 -4.89 -4.04 0.85
C GLU A 182 -4.03 -3.15 1.77
N ASN A 183 -3.70 -1.93 1.36
CA ASN A 183 -2.88 -1.01 2.16
C ASN A 183 -3.67 -0.16 3.17
N TYR A 184 -4.93 -0.53 3.47
CA TYR A 184 -5.73 0.15 4.49
C TYR A 184 -5.24 -0.07 5.93
N PHE A 185 -4.27 -0.96 6.20
CA PHE A 185 -3.99 -1.46 7.56
C PHE A 185 -2.62 -1.19 8.14
N PHE A 186 -1.82 -0.29 7.55
CA PHE A 186 -0.83 0.33 8.40
C PHE A 186 -1.52 1.31 9.31
N ASP A 187 -1.27 1.18 10.60
CA ASP A 187 -1.55 2.24 11.54
C ASP A 187 -0.66 3.44 11.15
N LYS A 188 -1.18 4.27 10.25
CA LYS A 188 -0.58 5.52 9.78
C LYS A 188 -0.70 6.60 10.84
N TYR A 189 -1.12 6.29 12.06
CA TYR A 189 -1.35 7.27 13.10
C TYR A 189 -0.07 7.60 13.88
N PHE A 190 -0.02 8.82 14.39
CA PHE A 190 1.10 9.26 15.21
C PHE A 190 0.94 8.74 16.64
N TYR A 191 2.01 8.11 17.16
CA TYR A 191 2.14 7.72 18.55
C TYR A 191 3.34 8.44 19.18
N THR A 192 3.15 8.89 20.41
CA THR A 192 4.25 9.35 21.27
C THR A 192 5.17 8.17 21.65
N LYS A 193 6.35 8.46 22.20
CA LYS A 193 7.32 7.43 22.65
C LYS A 193 6.75 6.46 23.70
N ASN A 194 5.80 6.89 24.53
CA ASN A 194 5.10 6.02 25.50
C ASN A 194 3.95 5.20 24.86
N GLY A 195 3.64 5.43 23.58
CA GLY A 195 2.62 4.71 22.82
C GLY A 195 1.22 5.30 22.96
N SER A 196 1.07 6.58 23.34
CA SER A 196 -0.21 7.27 23.29
C SER A 196 -0.48 7.77 21.88
N ARG A 197 -1.67 7.47 21.35
CA ARG A 197 -2.10 7.97 20.04
C ARG A 197 -2.40 9.47 20.10
N GLY A 198 -2.01 10.18 19.04
CA GLY A 198 -2.17 11.62 18.92
C GLY A 198 -3.45 12.04 18.21
N PHE A 199 -4.06 13.13 18.70
CA PHE A 199 -5.20 13.80 18.08
C PHE A 199 -4.99 15.30 18.09
N ILE A 200 -5.56 15.99 17.10
CA ILE A 200 -5.83 17.42 17.17
C ILE A 200 -7.26 17.56 17.67
N VAL A 201 -7.44 18.33 18.74
CA VAL A 201 -8.76 18.68 19.25
C VAL A 201 -8.96 20.17 19.13
N ILE A 202 -10.10 20.59 18.56
CA ILE A 202 -10.42 22.01 18.38
C ILE A 202 -11.60 22.35 19.26
N ASN A 203 -11.47 23.41 20.04
CA ASN A 203 -12.54 23.93 20.89
C ASN A 203 -12.49 25.46 20.93
N ASN A 204 -13.63 26.10 20.66
CA ASN A 204 -13.77 27.55 20.55
C ASN A 204 -12.73 28.17 19.61
N GLY A 205 -12.46 27.48 18.49
CA GLY A 205 -11.51 27.94 17.46
C GLY A 205 -10.02 27.81 17.83
N ILE A 206 -9.68 27.13 18.92
CA ILE A 206 -8.29 26.88 19.32
C ILE A 206 -7.99 25.39 19.19
N ALA A 207 -6.90 25.08 18.49
CA ALA A 207 -6.36 23.74 18.34
C ALA A 207 -5.41 23.38 19.49
N SER A 208 -5.60 22.19 20.05
CA SER A 208 -4.71 21.55 21.02
C SER A 208 -4.25 20.20 20.48
N LEU A 209 -3.05 19.77 20.88
CA LEU A 209 -2.58 18.41 20.66
C LEU A 209 -2.92 17.54 21.88
N LYS A 210 -3.58 16.41 21.66
CA LYS A 210 -4.01 15.50 22.72
C LYS A 210 -3.33 14.15 22.60
N PHE A 211 -2.71 13.70 23.69
CA PHE A 211 -2.00 12.42 23.79
C PHE A 211 -2.45 11.68 25.06
N GLY A 212 -3.46 10.80 24.92
CA GLY A 212 -4.12 10.22 26.08
C GLY A 212 -4.82 11.30 26.92
N ASP A 213 -4.45 11.42 28.19
CA ASP A 213 -5.05 12.39 29.11
C ASP A 213 -4.36 13.77 29.04
N GLU A 214 -3.14 13.84 28.48
CA GLU A 214 -2.41 15.09 28.27
C GLU A 214 -3.03 15.88 27.11
N GLU A 215 -3.20 17.18 27.32
CA GLU A 215 -3.64 18.13 26.30
C GLU A 215 -2.73 19.35 26.31
N ILE A 216 -2.12 19.63 25.16
CA ILE A 216 -1.17 20.73 24.95
C ILE A 216 -1.90 21.79 24.13
N ASN A 217 -2.25 22.90 24.78
CA ASN A 217 -2.80 24.05 24.09
C ASN A 217 -1.71 24.71 23.25
N THR A 218 -1.99 24.94 21.97
CA THR A 218 -1.00 25.48 21.04
C THR A 218 -1.21 26.96 20.72
N GLY A 219 -2.38 27.52 21.05
CA GLY A 219 -2.76 28.88 20.66
C GLY A 219 -3.04 29.07 19.17
N PHE A 220 -2.94 28.01 18.37
CA PHE A 220 -3.22 28.02 16.93
C PHE A 220 -4.69 27.73 16.64
N THR A 221 -5.16 28.11 15.47
CA THR A 221 -6.54 27.81 15.03
C THR A 221 -6.65 26.43 14.40
N ASP A 222 -5.56 25.94 13.79
CA ASP A 222 -5.48 24.60 13.23
C ASP A 222 -4.05 24.07 13.12
N ILE A 223 -3.92 22.76 13.00
CA ILE A 223 -2.66 22.02 12.83
C ILE A 223 -2.83 21.05 11.68
N ASN A 224 -1.81 20.89 10.82
CA ASN A 224 -1.86 19.91 9.75
C ASN A 224 -1.66 18.50 10.32
N GLU A 225 -2.65 17.64 10.12
CA GLU A 225 -2.76 16.29 10.68
C GLU A 225 -1.66 15.31 10.25
N THR A 226 -0.98 15.58 9.14
CA THR A 226 0.11 14.74 8.59
C THR A 226 1.50 15.30 8.84
N SER A 227 1.61 16.44 9.53
CA SER A 227 2.87 17.19 9.65
C SER A 227 3.64 16.96 10.95
N ILE A 228 3.06 16.25 11.91
CA ILE A 228 3.63 16.17 13.25
C ILE A 228 4.86 15.26 13.29
N THR A 229 5.92 15.78 13.88
CA THR A 229 7.19 15.09 14.07
C THR A 229 7.88 15.59 15.35
N ASN A 230 9.07 15.08 15.64
CA ASN A 230 9.94 15.61 16.68
C ASN A 230 11.21 16.17 16.05
N ASP A 231 11.69 17.29 16.59
CA ASP A 231 13.03 17.78 16.31
C ASP A 231 14.10 16.84 16.90
N LYS A 232 15.38 17.08 16.60
CA LYS A 232 16.51 16.28 17.12
C LYS A 232 16.65 16.37 18.65
N ALA A 233 16.10 17.41 19.29
CA ALA A 233 16.03 17.54 20.74
C ALA A 233 14.81 16.86 21.37
N GLY A 234 13.91 16.27 20.56
CA GLY A 234 12.70 15.59 21.01
C GLY A 234 11.51 16.51 21.27
N LYS A 235 11.52 17.76 20.79
CA LYS A 235 10.40 18.70 20.89
C LYS A 235 9.44 18.49 19.72
N LEU A 236 8.13 18.56 20.00
CA LEU A 236 7.10 18.48 18.99
C LEU A 236 7.27 19.59 17.95
N THR A 237 7.19 19.19 16.68
CA THR A 237 7.25 20.10 15.54
C THR A 237 6.14 19.76 14.56
N PHE A 238 5.47 20.77 14.03
CA PHE A 238 4.30 20.61 13.15
C PHE A 238 4.06 21.86 12.31
N ILE A 239 3.22 21.74 11.29
CA ILE A 239 2.71 22.85 10.48
C ILE A 239 1.39 23.34 11.09
N ALA A 240 1.23 24.65 11.27
CA ALA A 240 0.06 25.26 11.91
C ALA A 240 -0.47 26.47 11.15
N LYS A 241 -1.70 26.89 11.50
CA LYS A 241 -2.32 28.16 11.10
C LYS A 241 -2.62 29.01 12.32
N LYS A 242 -2.40 30.32 12.18
CA LYS A 242 -2.85 31.31 13.18
C LYS A 242 -4.30 31.72 12.96
N ASN A 243 -4.77 31.74 11.71
CA ASN A 243 -6.14 32.13 11.37
C ASN A 243 -6.77 31.18 10.36
N GLY A 244 -7.96 30.65 10.70
CA GLY A 244 -8.73 29.75 9.85
C GLY A 244 -8.26 28.29 9.92
N LEU A 245 -8.96 27.42 9.19
CA LEU A 245 -8.68 25.99 9.14
C LEU A 245 -7.94 25.62 7.86
N PHE A 246 -7.14 24.55 7.92
CA PHE A 246 -6.58 23.95 6.70
C PHE A 246 -7.72 23.53 5.78
N PHE A 247 -7.52 23.66 4.47
CA PHE A 247 -8.49 23.38 3.40
C PHE A 247 -9.72 24.32 3.32
N GLU A 248 -9.90 25.23 4.27
CA GLU A 248 -10.99 26.21 4.26
C GLU A 248 -10.51 27.63 3.91
N SER A 249 -9.32 28.02 4.35
CA SER A 249 -8.72 29.31 4.02
C SER A 249 -7.26 29.17 3.56
N PRO A 250 -6.84 29.84 2.48
CA PRO A 250 -5.44 29.84 2.07
C PRO A 250 -4.58 30.74 2.98
N GLY A 251 -3.28 30.50 3.01
CA GLY A 251 -2.31 31.41 3.62
C GLY A 251 -2.05 31.22 5.12
N ASN A 252 -1.02 31.93 5.60
CA ASN A 252 -0.61 31.99 7.00
C ASN A 252 -0.23 30.63 7.61
N GLU A 253 0.39 29.77 6.79
CA GLU A 253 0.90 28.46 7.20
C GLU A 253 2.37 28.60 7.58
N PHE A 254 2.79 27.97 8.68
CA PHE A 254 4.18 28.02 9.15
C PHE A 254 4.53 26.76 9.93
N VAL A 255 5.83 26.50 10.05
CA VAL A 255 6.36 25.47 10.95
C VAL A 255 6.50 26.05 12.36
N ASN A 256 6.02 25.31 13.36
CA ASN A 256 6.31 25.55 14.77
C ASN A 256 7.16 24.39 15.31
N ALA A 257 8.40 24.67 15.75
CA ALA A 257 9.29 23.68 16.36
C ALA A 257 9.50 24.00 17.85
N GLY A 258 8.86 23.21 18.72
CA GLY A 258 8.80 23.48 20.15
C GLY A 258 8.17 24.84 20.44
N ASN A 259 8.98 25.77 20.95
CA ASN A 259 8.56 27.14 21.29
C ASN A 259 8.98 28.18 20.23
N HIS A 260 9.45 27.73 19.07
CA HIS A 260 9.92 28.60 18.01
C HIS A 260 9.03 28.49 16.78
N GLU A 261 8.44 29.62 16.39
CA GLU A 261 7.67 29.77 15.16
C GLU A 261 8.57 30.29 14.03
N TYR A 262 8.53 29.62 12.89
CA TYR A 262 9.20 30.06 11.67
C TYR A 262 8.29 31.00 10.85
N ASN A 263 8.85 31.57 9.78
CA ASN A 263 8.16 32.48 8.88
C ASN A 263 6.90 31.83 8.28
N SER A 264 5.87 32.66 8.07
CA SER A 264 4.62 32.25 7.42
C SER A 264 4.72 32.33 5.91
N PHE A 265 4.09 31.36 5.26
CA PHE A 265 3.99 31.24 3.81
C PHE A 265 2.53 31.11 3.36
N TYR A 266 2.29 31.15 2.04
CA TYR A 266 0.96 30.94 1.51
C TYR A 266 0.50 29.48 1.74
N SER A 267 1.40 28.53 1.52
CA SER A 267 1.21 27.14 1.94
C SER A 267 2.51 26.54 2.45
N VAL A 268 2.40 25.63 3.42
CA VAL A 268 3.51 24.81 3.92
C VAL A 268 3.06 23.36 3.90
N SER A 269 3.90 22.49 3.35
CA SER A 269 3.55 21.09 3.14
C SER A 269 4.50 20.15 3.90
N PRO A 270 3.97 19.07 4.49
CA PRO A 270 4.80 18.03 5.10
C PRO A 270 5.53 17.22 4.01
N PRO A 271 6.56 16.45 4.38
CA PRO A 271 7.18 16.34 5.72
C PRO A 271 8.07 17.51 6.13
N ILE A 272 8.33 17.60 7.44
CA ILE A 272 9.37 18.45 8.03
C ILE A 272 10.59 17.57 8.36
N TYR A 273 11.73 17.91 7.79
CA TYR A 273 13.01 17.27 8.07
C TYR A 273 13.92 18.19 8.88
N PHE A 274 15.04 17.68 9.41
CA PHE A 274 16.01 18.47 10.16
C PHE A 274 17.44 18.17 9.74
N ASP A 275 18.27 19.20 9.61
CA ASP A 275 19.72 19.05 9.46
C ASP A 275 20.42 18.73 10.79
N ASP A 276 21.74 18.61 10.77
CA ASP A 276 22.58 18.33 11.93
C ASP A 276 22.61 19.45 12.98
N ASN A 277 22.21 20.67 12.60
CA ASN A 277 22.04 21.80 13.50
C ASN A 277 20.61 21.93 14.05
N ASN A 278 19.74 20.94 13.79
CA ASN A 278 18.33 20.94 14.18
C ASN A 278 17.52 22.08 13.54
N ILE A 279 17.93 22.56 12.37
CA ILE A 279 17.17 23.55 11.58
C ILE A 279 16.21 22.78 10.67
N PRO A 280 14.92 23.15 10.64
CA PRO A 280 13.94 22.42 9.84
C PRO A 280 14.11 22.72 8.35
N PHE A 281 13.90 21.69 7.54
CA PHE A 281 13.73 21.76 6.11
C PHE A 281 12.30 21.35 5.76
N TYR A 282 11.62 22.16 4.97
CA TYR A 282 10.24 21.90 4.59
C TYR A 282 9.91 22.55 3.25
N MET A 283 8.81 22.10 2.67
CA MET A 283 8.27 22.65 1.44
C MET A 283 7.34 23.81 1.77
N ALA A 284 7.50 24.92 1.05
CA ALA A 284 6.60 26.06 1.10
C ALA A 284 6.23 26.49 -0.30
N ALA A 285 5.14 27.25 -0.42
CA ALA A 285 4.74 27.87 -1.66
C ALA A 285 4.26 29.30 -1.45
N ASP A 286 4.47 30.11 -2.50
CA ASP A 286 3.81 31.40 -2.68
C ASP A 286 2.72 31.25 -3.74
N SER A 287 1.58 31.93 -3.55
CA SER A 287 0.58 32.08 -4.61
C SER A 287 1.06 33.10 -5.64
N LEU A 288 1.02 32.71 -6.91
CA LEU A 288 1.28 33.60 -8.04
C LEU A 288 -0.01 34.17 -8.64
N ALA A 289 -1.08 33.37 -8.62
CA ALA A 289 -2.43 33.69 -9.05
C ALA A 289 -3.41 32.68 -8.44
N ASP A 290 -4.71 32.85 -8.68
CA ASP A 290 -5.72 31.87 -8.28
C ASP A 290 -5.39 30.50 -8.87
N GLY A 291 -5.19 29.51 -7.99
CA GLY A 291 -4.85 28.13 -8.38
C GLY A 291 -3.40 27.90 -8.83
N VAL A 292 -2.54 28.93 -8.87
CA VAL A 292 -1.13 28.79 -9.29
C VAL A 292 -0.19 29.04 -8.13
N MET A 293 0.58 28.02 -7.76
CA MET A 293 1.56 28.07 -6.68
C MET A 293 2.98 27.87 -7.21
N ASN A 294 3.93 28.63 -6.67
CA ASN A 294 5.35 28.38 -6.87
C ASN A 294 5.93 27.79 -5.60
N TYR A 295 6.23 26.50 -5.65
CA TYR A 295 6.80 25.74 -4.54
C TYR A 295 8.33 25.88 -4.51
N TYR A 296 8.88 25.86 -3.31
CA TYR A 296 10.32 25.88 -3.04
C TYR A 296 10.65 25.23 -1.69
N MET A 297 11.91 24.83 -1.54
CA MET A 297 12.42 24.33 -0.27
C MET A 297 12.83 25.49 0.64
N VAL A 298 12.59 25.35 1.93
CA VAL A 298 12.95 26.32 2.97
C VAL A 298 13.84 25.63 4.00
N LYS A 299 14.94 26.30 4.39
CA LYS A 299 15.78 25.95 5.54
C LYS A 299 15.53 26.97 6.64
N GLY A 300 14.84 26.58 7.71
CA GLY A 300 14.42 27.50 8.76
C GLY A 300 13.54 28.61 8.20
N ASN A 301 14.07 29.82 8.06
CA ASN A 301 13.37 30.97 7.47
C ASN A 301 13.84 31.33 6.05
N GLN A 302 14.85 30.62 5.53
CA GLN A 302 15.53 30.97 4.29
C GLN A 302 15.02 30.08 3.15
N ARG A 303 14.53 30.70 2.07
CA ARG A 303 14.25 30.01 0.81
C ARG A 303 15.57 29.50 0.20
N MET A 304 15.59 28.23 -0.17
CA MET A 304 16.70 27.59 -0.86
C MET A 304 16.55 27.80 -2.36
N PRO A 305 17.53 28.40 -3.05
CA PRO A 305 17.47 28.53 -4.50
C PRO A 305 17.84 27.20 -5.18
N ALA A 306 17.38 27.04 -6.41
CA ALA A 306 17.79 25.96 -7.30
C ALA A 306 18.04 26.53 -8.70
N TYR A 307 19.12 26.10 -9.34
CA TYR A 307 19.56 26.60 -10.63
C TYR A 307 19.81 25.46 -11.60
N PHE A 308 19.29 25.58 -12.82
CA PHE A 308 19.65 24.75 -13.96
C PHE A 308 20.39 25.63 -14.97
N ASN A 309 21.63 25.28 -15.32
CA ASN A 309 22.48 26.08 -16.22
C ASN A 309 22.57 27.58 -15.82
N ASN A 310 22.73 27.85 -14.53
CA ASN A 310 22.76 29.20 -13.91
C ASN A 310 21.43 29.98 -14.00
N ILE A 311 20.32 29.35 -14.40
CA ILE A 311 18.99 29.95 -14.45
C ILE A 311 18.21 29.51 -13.20
N PRO A 312 17.68 30.43 -12.39
CA PRO A 312 16.84 30.08 -11.24
C PRO A 312 15.58 29.33 -11.68
N LEU A 313 15.31 28.20 -11.04
CA LEU A 313 14.11 27.41 -11.27
C LEU A 313 12.94 27.88 -10.40
N LYS A 314 11.74 27.73 -10.94
CA LYS A 314 10.46 27.88 -10.26
C LYS A 314 9.70 26.57 -10.40
N PHE A 315 9.35 25.96 -9.29
CA PHE A 315 8.68 24.66 -9.29
C PHE A 315 7.20 24.85 -9.00
N ILE A 316 6.38 23.98 -9.57
CA ILE A 316 4.94 23.92 -9.29
C ILE A 316 4.59 22.79 -8.32
N SER A 317 5.54 21.87 -8.07
CA SER A 317 5.39 20.73 -7.17
C SER A 317 6.75 20.04 -6.96
N PHE A 318 6.79 19.07 -6.05
CA PHE A 318 7.95 18.23 -5.76
C PHE A 318 7.52 16.77 -5.51
N VAL A 319 8.47 15.84 -5.61
CA VAL A 319 8.29 14.46 -5.11
C VAL A 319 8.90 14.35 -3.71
N ASN A 320 8.05 14.33 -2.69
CA ASN A 320 8.44 14.35 -1.27
C ASN A 320 9.39 13.19 -0.88
N ASP A 321 9.20 12.00 -1.42
CA ASP A 321 9.92 10.75 -1.06
C ASP A 321 11.41 10.74 -1.43
N ASN A 322 11.84 11.76 -2.18
CA ASN A 322 13.20 11.89 -2.65
C ASN A 322 14.03 12.92 -1.89
N ILE A 323 13.47 13.52 -0.84
CA ILE A 323 14.19 14.46 0.00
C ILE A 323 15.25 13.72 0.84
N LYS A 324 16.52 14.11 0.70
CA LYS A 324 17.65 13.65 1.52
C LYS A 324 18.42 14.84 2.09
N ILE A 325 18.85 14.73 3.34
CA ILE A 325 19.62 15.77 4.04
C ILE A 325 20.86 15.15 4.67
N SER A 326 22.04 15.69 4.34
CA SER A 326 23.32 15.31 4.96
C SER A 326 24.26 16.51 4.99
N ASP A 327 24.84 16.87 6.14
CA ASP A 327 25.84 17.95 6.25
C ASP A 327 25.42 19.23 5.48
N ASP A 328 24.20 19.73 5.75
CA ASP A 328 23.54 20.86 5.06
C ASP A 328 23.23 20.68 3.56
N LYS A 329 23.55 19.54 2.96
CA LYS A 329 23.25 19.24 1.55
C LYS A 329 21.88 18.60 1.45
N LEU A 330 20.96 19.34 0.83
CA LEU A 330 19.62 18.90 0.50
C LEU A 330 19.61 18.29 -0.91
N CYS A 331 19.01 17.12 -1.09
CA CYS A 331 18.67 16.59 -2.42
C CYS A 331 17.16 16.35 -2.51
N TYR A 332 16.54 16.63 -3.66
CA TYR A 332 15.10 16.42 -3.89
C TYR A 332 14.76 16.36 -5.39
N ILE A 333 13.50 16.07 -5.72
CA ILE A 333 13.00 16.10 -7.10
C ILE A 333 11.99 17.24 -7.25
N GLY A 334 12.32 18.23 -8.08
CA GLY A 334 11.45 19.36 -8.43
C GLY A 334 10.72 19.17 -9.75
N ILE A 335 9.51 19.71 -9.84
CA ILE A 335 8.60 19.57 -10.99
C ILE A 335 8.21 20.94 -11.53
N GLU A 336 8.25 21.08 -12.85
CA GLU A 336 7.83 22.27 -13.61
C GLU A 336 6.81 21.85 -14.69
N ASP A 337 5.71 22.58 -14.85
CA ASP A 337 4.77 22.33 -15.95
C ASP A 337 5.30 22.89 -17.27
N VAL A 338 5.10 22.12 -18.33
CA VAL A 338 5.38 22.50 -19.72
C VAL A 338 4.11 22.30 -20.52
N ILE A 339 3.57 23.41 -21.02
CA ILE A 339 2.35 23.44 -21.82
C ILE A 339 2.74 23.61 -23.28
N ILE A 340 2.36 22.67 -24.14
CA ILE A 340 2.49 22.79 -25.60
C ILE A 340 1.11 23.20 -26.15
N PRO A 341 0.96 24.42 -26.68
CA PRO A 341 -0.30 24.86 -27.26
C PRO A 341 -0.73 23.98 -28.43
N SER A 342 -2.02 23.70 -28.55
CA SER A 342 -2.57 22.98 -29.70
C SER A 342 -2.42 23.79 -31.00
N ASP A 343 -2.16 23.09 -32.11
CA ASP A 343 -2.11 23.71 -33.44
C ASP A 343 -3.53 23.92 -33.96
N ASN A 344 -4.14 25.05 -33.58
CA ASN A 344 -5.52 25.41 -33.93
C ASN A 344 -5.71 25.77 -35.42
N THR A 345 -4.79 25.41 -36.30
CA THR A 345 -4.85 25.80 -37.71
C THR A 345 -5.75 24.90 -38.57
N ASN A 346 -6.25 23.74 -38.07
CA ASN A 346 -6.92 22.77 -38.97
C ASN A 346 -7.92 21.73 -38.40
N SER A 347 -8.74 22.00 -37.37
CA SER A 347 -9.81 21.03 -37.03
C SER A 347 -11.11 21.64 -36.48
N GLU A 348 -12.24 21.00 -36.85
CA GLU A 348 -13.60 21.26 -36.36
C GLU A 348 -13.80 20.87 -34.88
N PHE A 349 -12.73 20.46 -34.19
CA PHE A 349 -12.69 20.09 -32.79
C PHE A 349 -11.64 20.96 -32.10
N GLN A 350 -12.00 21.62 -30.99
CA GLN A 350 -11.01 22.33 -30.18
C GLN A 350 -10.02 21.29 -29.61
N GLU A 351 -8.81 21.24 -30.17
CA GLU A 351 -7.73 20.46 -29.57
C GLU A 351 -7.28 21.17 -28.29
N SER A 352 -7.25 20.44 -27.17
CA SER A 352 -6.71 20.93 -25.89
C SER A 352 -5.19 21.03 -25.96
N ASN A 353 -4.59 21.97 -25.24
CA ASN A 353 -3.13 22.02 -25.04
C ASN A 353 -2.62 20.67 -24.48
N ASP A 354 -1.43 20.26 -24.89
CA ASP A 354 -0.74 19.14 -24.25
C ASP A 354 -0.03 19.62 -22.98
N TYR A 355 -0.16 18.88 -21.88
CA TYR A 355 0.48 19.16 -20.59
C TYR A 355 1.54 18.10 -20.29
N PHE A 356 2.75 18.55 -19.99
CA PHE A 356 3.87 17.71 -19.58
C PHE A 356 4.48 18.25 -18.28
N GLN A 357 5.00 17.36 -17.45
CA GLN A 357 5.73 17.72 -16.24
C GLN A 357 7.22 17.47 -16.47
N LYS A 358 8.04 18.50 -16.36
CA LYS A 358 9.49 18.41 -16.44
C LYS A 358 10.08 18.22 -15.05
N TYR A 359 11.00 17.27 -14.91
CA TYR A 359 11.56 16.86 -13.63
C TYR A 359 13.04 17.22 -13.52
N TYR A 360 13.42 17.63 -12.31
CA TYR A 360 14.80 17.97 -11.97
C TYR A 360 15.24 17.26 -10.70
N TYR A 361 16.39 16.61 -10.72
CA TYR A 361 17.10 16.22 -9.50
C TYR A 361 17.92 17.39 -9.00
N VAL A 362 17.60 17.88 -7.80
CA VAL A 362 18.32 18.99 -7.19
C VAL A 362 19.27 18.46 -6.12
N LYS A 363 20.50 18.96 -6.10
CA LYS A 363 21.53 18.67 -5.10
C LYS A 363 22.19 19.97 -4.66
N GLY A 364 21.87 20.41 -3.44
CA GLY A 364 22.17 21.76 -2.98
C GLY A 364 21.40 22.78 -3.80
N GLU A 365 22.12 23.69 -4.45
CA GLU A 365 21.52 24.69 -5.35
C GLU A 365 21.55 24.26 -6.82
N ASN A 366 22.18 23.14 -7.17
CA ASN A 366 22.31 22.70 -8.55
C ASN A 366 21.20 21.73 -8.93
N ALA A 367 20.51 21.99 -10.03
CA ALA A 367 19.49 21.13 -10.60
C ALA A 367 20.01 20.42 -11.85
N TYR A 368 19.62 19.16 -12.01
CA TYR A 368 19.95 18.28 -13.13
C TYR A 368 18.65 17.78 -13.76
N GLU A 369 18.49 17.97 -15.07
CA GLU A 369 17.29 17.56 -15.79
C GLU A 369 17.18 16.04 -15.89
N LEU A 370 16.01 15.51 -15.54
CA LEU A 370 15.70 14.08 -15.62
C LEU A 370 14.83 13.71 -16.83
N GLY A 371 14.20 14.70 -17.47
CA GLY A 371 13.24 14.52 -18.57
C GLY A 371 11.81 14.90 -18.14
N TYR A 372 10.84 14.30 -18.82
CA TYR A 372 9.42 14.64 -18.69
C TYR A 372 8.56 13.43 -18.27
N ASN A 373 7.45 13.69 -17.57
CA ASN A 373 6.46 12.70 -17.12
C ASN A 373 7.11 11.46 -16.48
N LEU A 374 7.98 11.70 -15.49
CA LEU A 374 8.67 10.62 -14.79
C LEU A 374 7.69 9.71 -14.06
N SER A 375 7.88 8.40 -14.18
CA SER A 375 7.14 7.39 -13.42
C SER A 375 8.08 6.36 -12.82
N GLY A 376 7.82 6.04 -11.55
CA GLY A 376 8.60 5.12 -10.71
C GLY A 376 10.06 5.59 -10.52
N ILE A 377 10.50 5.80 -9.28
CA ILE A 377 11.92 6.09 -9.00
C ILE A 377 12.45 4.99 -8.09
N ILE A 378 13.36 4.17 -8.61
CA ILE A 378 14.04 3.11 -7.87
C ILE A 378 15.46 3.56 -7.57
N LYS A 379 15.79 3.63 -6.28
CA LYS A 379 17.14 3.98 -5.82
C LYS A 379 18.05 2.75 -5.98
N GLY A 380 19.08 2.89 -6.79
CA GLY A 380 20.16 1.92 -6.95
C GLY A 380 21.36 2.22 -6.03
N ASN A 381 22.45 1.49 -6.24
CA ASN A 381 23.72 1.72 -5.54
C ASN A 381 24.31 3.10 -5.90
N GLU A 382 25.15 3.65 -5.03
CA GLU A 382 25.92 4.89 -5.28
C GLU A 382 25.06 6.13 -5.62
N ASN A 383 23.83 6.21 -5.11
CA ASN A 383 22.84 7.26 -5.42
C ASN A 383 22.34 7.29 -6.88
N LYS A 384 22.47 6.18 -7.61
CA LYS A 384 21.81 6.02 -8.90
C LYS A 384 20.29 5.99 -8.72
N MET A 385 19.58 6.58 -9.67
CA MET A 385 18.13 6.56 -9.76
C MET A 385 17.77 5.89 -11.09
N LEU A 386 17.00 4.82 -11.02
CA LEU A 386 16.38 4.18 -12.18
C LEU A 386 14.93 4.65 -12.25
N TYR A 387 14.50 5.11 -13.42
CA TYR A 387 13.16 5.63 -13.60
C TYR A 387 12.71 5.50 -15.05
N THR A 388 11.41 5.71 -15.29
CA THR A 388 10.87 5.82 -16.64
C THR A 388 10.40 7.25 -16.91
N GLY A 389 10.41 7.67 -18.17
CA GLY A 389 9.96 9.00 -18.57
C GLY A 389 10.25 9.29 -20.05
N ILE A 390 10.01 10.51 -20.47
CA ILE A 390 10.25 10.99 -21.83
C ILE A 390 11.52 11.85 -21.82
N ALA A 391 12.49 11.54 -22.68
CA ALA A 391 13.68 12.39 -22.83
C ALA A 391 13.49 13.52 -23.85
N ASP A 392 12.60 13.34 -24.84
CA ASP A 392 12.38 14.28 -25.93
C ASP A 392 10.88 14.37 -26.28
N LEU A 393 10.27 15.52 -26.00
CA LEU A 393 8.84 15.78 -26.25
C LEU A 393 8.46 15.71 -27.74
N SER A 394 9.41 15.85 -28.67
CA SER A 394 9.14 15.69 -30.10
C SER A 394 8.92 14.24 -30.50
N LYS A 395 9.54 13.30 -29.76
CA LYS A 395 9.41 11.86 -29.98
C LYS A 395 8.28 11.25 -29.18
N LYS A 396 8.02 11.79 -27.97
CA LYS A 396 7.01 11.27 -27.03
C LYS A 396 7.19 9.78 -26.69
N GLU A 397 8.43 9.27 -26.76
CA GLU A 397 8.77 7.88 -26.46
C GLU A 397 9.02 7.70 -24.96
N ALA A 398 8.39 6.70 -24.34
CA ALA A 398 8.67 6.32 -22.96
C ALA A 398 9.97 5.50 -22.90
N LEU A 399 10.93 5.96 -22.10
CA LEU A 399 12.24 5.37 -21.96
C LEU A 399 12.50 4.96 -20.52
N ILE A 400 13.35 3.94 -20.34
CA ILE A 400 14.00 3.67 -19.05
C ILE A 400 15.35 4.38 -19.00
N MET A 401 15.58 5.12 -17.92
CA MET A 401 16.75 5.96 -17.72
C MET A 401 17.38 5.70 -16.35
N GLU A 402 18.70 5.79 -16.30
CA GLU A 402 19.46 5.78 -15.05
C GLU A 402 20.16 7.14 -14.90
N SER A 403 20.13 7.73 -13.71
CA SER A 403 20.80 9.01 -13.43
C SER A 403 21.53 9.01 -12.10
N ASN A 404 22.70 9.64 -12.07
CA ASN A 404 23.43 10.03 -10.85
C ASN A 404 23.73 11.54 -10.82
N GLY A 405 22.98 12.32 -11.60
CA GLY A 405 23.28 13.73 -11.93
C GLY A 405 23.36 13.97 -13.43
N GLU A 406 23.63 12.93 -14.22
CA GLU A 406 23.46 12.94 -15.68
C GLU A 406 22.66 11.70 -16.08
N SER A 407 21.61 11.94 -16.86
CA SER A 407 20.64 10.91 -17.25
C SER A 407 21.14 10.16 -18.48
N ARG A 408 21.18 8.83 -18.41
CA ARG A 408 21.48 7.94 -19.55
C ARG A 408 20.31 7.03 -19.86
N ILE A 409 20.03 6.84 -21.15
CA ILE A 409 19.00 5.91 -21.62
C ILE A 409 19.56 4.48 -21.51
N ILE A 410 18.78 3.57 -20.93
CA ILE A 410 19.16 2.16 -20.70
C ILE A 410 18.55 1.20 -21.72
N LEU A 411 17.58 1.65 -22.52
CA LEU A 411 16.87 0.78 -23.47
C LEU A 411 17.82 -0.03 -24.36
N SER A 412 17.60 -1.34 -24.37
CA SER A 412 18.35 -2.28 -25.19
C SER A 412 17.88 -2.25 -26.65
N GLU A 413 16.57 -2.38 -26.92
CA GLU A 413 15.96 -2.34 -28.26
C GLU A 413 14.45 -1.99 -28.22
N GLY A 414 13.95 -1.29 -29.26
CA GLY A 414 12.51 -1.08 -29.55
C GLY A 414 11.94 0.31 -29.23
N ASN A 415 10.78 0.62 -29.83
CA ASN A 415 9.95 1.80 -29.53
C ASN A 415 8.69 1.33 -28.79
N TYR A 416 8.54 1.76 -27.54
CA TYR A 416 7.43 1.38 -26.67
C TYR A 416 6.55 2.59 -26.36
N ASP A 417 5.25 2.32 -26.23
CA ASP A 417 4.27 3.33 -25.83
C ASP A 417 4.37 3.61 -24.32
N ALA A 418 4.77 2.60 -23.53
CA ALA A 418 5.04 2.71 -22.10
C ALA A 418 6.18 1.77 -21.66
N VAL A 419 6.81 2.06 -20.53
CA VAL A 419 7.76 1.15 -19.85
C VAL A 419 7.34 1.03 -18.39
N TYR A 420 7.26 -0.19 -17.87
CA TYR A 420 6.83 -0.47 -16.50
C TYR A 420 7.56 -1.70 -15.94
N ASN A 421 7.31 -2.04 -14.67
CA ASN A 421 7.90 -3.19 -13.97
C ASN A 421 9.41 -3.32 -14.16
N PHE A 422 10.13 -2.30 -13.72
CA PHE A 422 11.58 -2.22 -13.83
C PHE A 422 12.27 -2.30 -12.48
N GLY A 423 13.57 -2.57 -12.48
CA GLY A 423 14.36 -2.64 -11.27
C GLY A 423 15.77 -3.15 -11.55
N TYR A 424 16.48 -3.47 -10.48
CA TYR A 424 17.80 -4.10 -10.56
C TYR A 424 17.69 -5.58 -10.18
N THR A 425 18.39 -6.41 -10.93
CA THR A 425 18.71 -7.80 -10.56
C THR A 425 19.72 -7.83 -9.41
N PRO A 426 19.90 -8.98 -8.72
CA PRO A 426 20.93 -9.13 -7.68
C PRO A 426 22.37 -8.86 -8.18
N SER A 427 22.64 -9.07 -9.47
CA SER A 427 23.93 -8.76 -10.12
C SER A 427 24.09 -7.27 -10.47
N GLY A 428 23.03 -6.47 -10.32
CA GLY A 428 23.01 -5.03 -10.64
C GLY A 428 22.62 -4.71 -12.08
N GLU A 429 22.25 -5.69 -12.89
CA GLU A 429 21.67 -5.46 -14.23
C GLU A 429 20.25 -4.90 -14.12
N VAL A 430 19.87 -4.01 -15.03
CA VAL A 430 18.52 -3.46 -15.11
C VAL A 430 17.59 -4.45 -15.80
N TYR A 431 16.39 -4.65 -15.26
CA TYR A 431 15.28 -5.31 -15.96
C TYR A 431 14.13 -4.33 -16.15
N TYR A 432 13.31 -4.54 -17.18
CA TYR A 432 12.12 -3.73 -17.46
C TYR A 432 11.16 -4.44 -18.42
N THR A 433 9.90 -3.99 -18.44
CA THR A 433 8.89 -4.41 -19.41
C THR A 433 8.50 -3.25 -20.30
N GLY A 434 8.68 -3.37 -21.62
CA GLY A 434 8.20 -2.41 -22.61
C GLY A 434 6.81 -2.79 -23.12
N GLU A 435 5.89 -1.84 -23.18
CA GLU A 435 4.52 -2.03 -23.66
C GLU A 435 4.31 -1.43 -25.04
N THR A 436 3.49 -2.09 -25.85
CA THR A 436 2.85 -1.45 -27.00
C THR A 436 1.35 -1.55 -26.85
N PHE A 437 0.63 -0.44 -27.01
CA PHE A 437 -0.82 -0.41 -26.91
C PHE A 437 -1.50 -1.00 -28.16
N LEU A 438 -2.75 -1.44 -27.97
CA LEU A 438 -3.62 -1.92 -29.04
C LEU A 438 -3.91 -0.79 -30.04
N ASP A 439 -3.64 -1.02 -31.32
CA ASP A 439 -4.07 -0.16 -32.42
C ASP A 439 -4.93 -1.00 -33.38
N SER A 440 -6.24 -1.01 -33.11
CA SER A 440 -7.23 -1.76 -33.90
C SER A 440 -7.31 -1.30 -35.35
N ALA A 441 -7.05 -0.01 -35.62
CA ALA A 441 -7.09 0.54 -36.97
C ALA A 441 -5.93 0.03 -37.84
N LYS A 442 -4.77 -0.24 -37.22
CA LYS A 442 -3.61 -0.84 -37.88
C LYS A 442 -3.49 -2.36 -37.67
N GLY A 443 -4.45 -2.97 -36.98
CA GLY A 443 -4.41 -4.41 -36.65
C GLY A 443 -3.24 -4.81 -35.76
N LYS A 444 -2.70 -3.89 -34.95
CA LYS A 444 -1.56 -4.14 -34.05
C LYS A 444 -2.09 -4.50 -32.66
N PRO A 445 -1.88 -5.74 -32.15
CA PRO A 445 -2.32 -6.10 -30.81
C PRO A 445 -1.50 -5.39 -29.74
N ALA A 446 -2.08 -5.25 -28.54
CA ALA A 446 -1.31 -4.88 -27.36
C ALA A 446 -0.28 -5.97 -27.04
N SER A 447 0.87 -5.60 -26.49
CA SER A 447 1.87 -6.59 -26.07
C SER A 447 2.88 -6.02 -25.09
N SER A 448 3.48 -6.92 -24.29
CA SER A 448 4.51 -6.63 -23.31
C SER A 448 5.80 -7.38 -23.66
N THR A 449 6.93 -6.69 -23.69
CA THR A 449 8.24 -7.28 -23.97
C THR A 449 9.14 -7.15 -22.75
N LEU A 450 9.63 -8.27 -22.22
CA LEU A 450 10.42 -8.31 -20.99
C LEU A 450 11.92 -8.39 -21.32
N PHE A 451 12.71 -7.55 -20.67
CA PHE A 451 14.16 -7.49 -20.81
C PHE A 451 14.87 -7.70 -19.46
N VAL A 452 16.02 -8.37 -19.50
CA VAL A 452 17.02 -8.41 -18.41
C VAL A 452 18.38 -8.06 -18.99
N GLY A 453 18.95 -6.96 -18.51
CA GLY A 453 20.11 -6.34 -19.14
C GLY A 453 19.82 -5.99 -20.60
N ASN A 454 20.68 -6.47 -21.50
CA ASN A 454 20.50 -6.32 -22.95
C ASN A 454 19.79 -7.51 -23.61
N THR A 455 19.23 -8.44 -22.83
CA THR A 455 18.62 -9.66 -23.35
C THR A 455 17.10 -9.55 -23.36
N MET A 456 16.48 -9.65 -24.54
CA MET A 456 15.03 -9.85 -24.66
C MET A 456 14.68 -11.27 -24.23
N LEU A 457 13.91 -11.42 -23.16
CA LEU A 457 13.47 -12.73 -22.68
C LEU A 457 12.27 -13.27 -23.46
N GLY A 458 11.38 -12.38 -23.89
CA GLY A 458 10.20 -12.77 -24.65
C GLY A 458 9.20 -11.63 -24.81
N LYS A 459 8.19 -11.91 -25.64
CA LYS A 459 7.06 -11.03 -25.93
C LYS A 459 5.76 -11.75 -25.58
N TYR A 460 4.86 -11.05 -24.90
CA TYR A 460 3.70 -11.58 -24.18
C TYR A 460 2.47 -10.71 -24.43
N ASP A 461 1.26 -11.24 -24.20
CA ASP A 461 0.05 -10.42 -24.15
C ASP A 461 0.12 -9.49 -22.92
N TYR A 462 0.56 -10.02 -21.77
CA TYR A 462 0.93 -9.25 -20.58
C TYR A 462 1.87 -10.06 -19.66
N VAL A 463 2.62 -9.37 -18.82
CA VAL A 463 3.50 -9.94 -17.79
C VAL A 463 2.96 -9.61 -16.41
N LEU A 464 2.84 -10.62 -15.55
CA LEU A 464 2.25 -10.47 -14.22
C LEU A 464 3.25 -9.93 -13.20
N THR A 465 2.88 -8.85 -12.52
CA THR A 465 3.50 -8.48 -11.25
C THR A 465 2.98 -9.41 -10.16
N GLN A 466 3.90 -10.07 -9.45
CA GLN A 466 3.57 -11.05 -8.41
C GLN A 466 4.31 -10.67 -7.13
N GLY A 467 3.91 -11.19 -5.97
CA GLY A 467 4.61 -10.89 -4.73
C GLY A 467 3.93 -11.42 -3.49
N VAL A 468 4.71 -11.49 -2.41
CA VAL A 468 4.25 -11.75 -1.04
C VAL A 468 4.87 -10.68 -0.14
N ASN A 469 4.16 -10.28 0.92
CA ASN A 469 4.66 -9.35 1.94
C ASN A 469 5.25 -8.03 1.38
N ARG A 470 4.60 -7.42 0.38
CA ARG A 470 5.02 -6.16 -0.29
C ARG A 470 6.22 -6.25 -1.21
N ASN A 471 6.76 -7.44 -1.45
CA ASN A 471 7.76 -7.64 -2.48
C ASN A 471 7.05 -7.93 -3.82
N TYR A 472 6.42 -6.90 -4.40
CA TYR A 472 5.76 -6.99 -5.71
C TYR A 472 6.75 -6.66 -6.82
N SER A 473 6.94 -7.61 -7.72
CA SER A 473 7.84 -7.49 -8.86
C SER A 473 7.47 -8.53 -9.92
N VAL A 474 7.80 -8.26 -11.17
CA VAL A 474 7.68 -9.25 -12.25
C VAL A 474 8.66 -10.39 -12.05
N LEU A 475 9.91 -10.08 -11.69
CA LEU A 475 10.97 -11.05 -11.49
C LEU A 475 11.09 -11.43 -10.01
N LYS A 476 11.10 -12.72 -9.73
CA LYS A 476 11.40 -13.31 -8.42
C LYS A 476 12.75 -13.97 -8.47
N PHE A 477 13.66 -13.59 -7.59
CA PHE A 477 15.03 -14.09 -7.59
C PHE A 477 15.24 -15.13 -6.49
N ASP A 478 16.00 -16.17 -6.81
CA ASP A 478 16.58 -17.08 -5.82
C ASP A 478 17.91 -16.53 -5.27
N SER A 479 18.51 -17.22 -4.29
CA SER A 479 19.79 -16.79 -3.68
C SER A 479 20.99 -16.87 -4.63
N LYS A 480 20.85 -17.56 -5.76
CA LYS A 480 21.88 -17.73 -6.79
C LYS A 480 21.73 -16.73 -7.95
N GLY A 481 20.68 -15.91 -7.94
CA GLY A 481 20.37 -14.95 -9.00
C GLY A 481 19.61 -15.53 -10.19
N ASN A 482 19.15 -16.80 -10.13
CA ASN A 482 18.13 -17.27 -11.07
C ASN A 482 16.83 -16.53 -10.79
N PHE A 483 15.98 -16.42 -11.80
CA PHE A 483 14.71 -15.73 -11.66
C PHE A 483 13.53 -16.49 -12.26
N ALA A 484 12.36 -16.24 -11.70
CA ALA A 484 11.08 -16.72 -12.19
C ALA A 484 10.11 -15.56 -12.45
N TYR A 485 9.22 -15.73 -13.42
CA TYR A 485 8.13 -14.80 -13.71
C TYR A 485 6.93 -15.52 -14.32
N ALA A 486 5.77 -14.88 -14.31
CA ALA A 486 4.54 -15.39 -14.90
C ALA A 486 4.03 -14.43 -15.99
N ALA A 487 3.60 -14.96 -17.13
CA ALA A 487 3.14 -14.16 -18.26
C ALA A 487 2.10 -14.91 -19.11
N SER A 488 1.25 -14.15 -19.81
CA SER A 488 0.39 -14.71 -20.86
C SER A 488 1.13 -14.72 -22.19
N PRO A 489 1.36 -15.89 -22.83
CA PRO A 489 1.92 -15.96 -24.18
C PRO A 489 1.11 -15.13 -25.19
N LEU A 490 1.75 -14.64 -26.24
CA LEU A 490 1.05 -13.88 -27.30
C LEU A 490 -0.06 -14.68 -27.99
N ASN A 491 -1.14 -13.98 -28.35
CA ASN A 491 -2.30 -14.53 -29.07
C ASN A 491 -2.95 -15.70 -28.32
N ASN A 492 -2.94 -15.64 -27.00
CA ASN A 492 -3.56 -16.66 -26.19
C ASN A 492 -5.05 -16.35 -26.05
N GLU A 493 -5.87 -16.94 -26.93
CA GLU A 493 -7.34 -16.74 -26.96
C GLU A 493 -8.04 -17.03 -25.62
N LYS A 494 -7.37 -17.74 -24.70
CA LYS A 494 -7.88 -18.12 -23.38
C LYS A 494 -7.26 -17.33 -22.22
N ASN A 495 -6.38 -16.36 -22.49
CA ASN A 495 -5.66 -15.57 -21.47
C ASN A 495 -4.99 -16.43 -20.37
N LEU A 496 -4.41 -17.56 -20.78
CA LEU A 496 -3.76 -18.50 -19.85
C LEU A 496 -2.38 -17.99 -19.43
N ILE A 497 -2.00 -18.31 -18.21
CA ILE A 497 -0.73 -17.92 -17.61
C ILE A 497 0.27 -19.07 -17.66
N GLU A 498 1.49 -18.76 -18.05
CA GLU A 498 2.64 -19.67 -18.00
C GLU A 498 3.72 -19.10 -17.07
N ILE A 499 4.45 -19.99 -16.40
CA ILE A 499 5.58 -19.64 -15.54
C ILE A 499 6.87 -19.90 -16.32
N TYR A 500 7.85 -19.02 -16.17
CA TYR A 500 9.17 -19.10 -16.80
C TYR A 500 10.25 -19.04 -15.74
N ILE A 501 11.30 -19.84 -15.89
CA ILE A 501 12.53 -19.79 -15.07
C ILE A 501 13.69 -19.45 -16.00
N ASN A 502 14.40 -18.35 -15.72
CA ASN A 502 15.50 -17.84 -16.56
C ASN A 502 15.10 -17.71 -18.05
N GLY A 503 13.86 -17.31 -18.33
CA GLY A 503 13.32 -17.19 -19.69
C GLY A 503 12.86 -18.50 -20.32
N VAL A 504 13.04 -19.64 -19.66
CA VAL A 504 12.59 -20.95 -20.15
C VAL A 504 11.25 -21.30 -19.51
N ARG A 505 10.26 -21.65 -20.33
CA ARG A 505 8.94 -22.07 -19.86
C ARG A 505 9.06 -23.27 -18.91
N LEU A 506 8.47 -23.14 -17.73
CA LEU A 506 8.29 -24.24 -16.78
C LEU A 506 7.27 -25.25 -17.36
N PRO A 507 7.60 -26.55 -17.44
CA PRO A 507 6.65 -27.56 -17.89
C PRO A 507 5.39 -27.56 -17.01
N ALA A 508 4.25 -27.98 -17.57
CA ALA A 508 3.04 -28.15 -16.76
C ALA A 508 3.31 -29.15 -15.60
N PRO A 509 2.72 -28.95 -14.41
CA PRO A 509 2.84 -29.89 -13.30
C PRO A 509 2.35 -31.29 -13.69
N ASP A 510 2.99 -32.32 -13.13
CA ASP A 510 2.64 -33.72 -13.39
C ASP A 510 1.24 -34.10 -12.89
N LYS A 511 0.73 -33.38 -11.89
CA LYS A 511 -0.59 -33.59 -11.28
C LYS A 511 -1.30 -32.26 -11.11
N THR A 512 -2.49 -32.16 -11.65
CA THR A 512 -3.36 -30.98 -11.54
C THR A 512 -4.81 -31.41 -11.33
N PRO A 513 -5.68 -30.53 -10.80
CA PRO A 513 -7.09 -30.84 -10.61
C PRO A 513 -7.75 -31.13 -11.98
N GLY A 514 -8.37 -32.30 -12.11
CA GLY A 514 -9.07 -32.69 -13.34
C GLY A 514 -8.19 -32.81 -14.59
N ASP A 515 -6.88 -33.06 -14.43
CA ASP A 515 -5.88 -33.11 -15.52
C ASP A 515 -5.76 -31.81 -16.35
N ILE A 516 -6.16 -30.67 -15.78
CA ILE A 516 -6.07 -29.35 -16.42
C ILE A 516 -4.61 -28.88 -16.40
N LYS A 517 -3.98 -28.76 -17.57
CA LYS A 517 -2.54 -28.44 -17.67
C LYS A 517 -2.21 -26.96 -17.88
N GLN A 518 -3.23 -26.11 -17.84
CA GLN A 518 -3.12 -24.68 -18.13
C GLN A 518 -3.67 -23.87 -16.96
N PHE A 519 -2.99 -22.79 -16.60
CA PHE A 519 -3.39 -21.93 -15.50
C PHE A 519 -4.21 -20.76 -16.03
N ASN A 520 -5.30 -20.43 -15.35
CA ASN A 520 -6.04 -19.19 -15.59
C ASN A 520 -5.33 -18.01 -14.94
N SER A 521 -4.73 -18.23 -13.76
CA SER A 521 -3.93 -17.26 -13.05
C SER A 521 -2.85 -17.95 -12.24
N VAL A 522 -1.78 -17.22 -11.94
CA VAL A 522 -0.74 -17.61 -10.98
C VAL A 522 -0.68 -16.51 -9.94
N LEU A 523 -0.69 -16.92 -8.67
CA LEU A 523 -0.70 -16.03 -7.51
C LEU A 523 0.52 -16.32 -6.63
N ASN A 524 1.09 -15.25 -6.06
CA ASN A 524 2.10 -15.31 -5.01
C ASN A 524 3.35 -16.13 -5.37
N LEU A 525 3.82 -16.01 -6.62
CA LEU A 525 5.08 -16.60 -7.08
C LEU A 525 6.26 -16.08 -6.23
N LEU A 526 7.07 -16.98 -5.67
CA LEU A 526 8.27 -16.65 -4.89
C LEU A 526 9.29 -17.81 -4.84
N PHE A 527 10.54 -17.49 -4.49
CA PHE A 527 11.52 -18.48 -4.07
C PHE A 527 11.62 -18.50 -2.53
N ASP A 528 11.67 -19.70 -1.96
CA ASP A 528 11.89 -19.90 -0.52
C ASP A 528 13.38 -19.73 -0.16
N LYS A 529 13.73 -19.84 1.13
CA LYS A 529 15.13 -19.68 1.57
C LYS A 529 16.08 -20.79 1.09
N ASN A 530 15.53 -21.88 0.55
CA ASN A 530 16.25 -23.02 -0.01
C ASN A 530 16.23 -23.01 -1.54
N ASP A 531 15.87 -21.88 -2.17
CA ASP A 531 15.73 -21.70 -3.62
C ASP A 531 14.64 -22.55 -4.29
N LYS A 532 13.64 -23.03 -3.54
CA LYS A 532 12.49 -23.73 -4.11
C LYS A 532 11.42 -22.75 -4.57
N LEU A 533 10.84 -23.01 -5.73
CA LEU A 533 9.78 -22.18 -6.29
C LEU A 533 8.44 -22.52 -5.66
N PHE A 534 7.78 -21.54 -5.03
CA PHE A 534 6.41 -21.64 -4.54
C PHE A 534 5.47 -20.78 -5.38
N TYR A 535 4.26 -21.29 -5.64
CA TYR A 535 3.16 -20.52 -6.22
C TYR A 535 1.80 -21.18 -5.95
N ILE A 536 0.73 -20.40 -6.08
CA ILE A 536 -0.64 -20.92 -6.20
C ILE A 536 -1.10 -20.74 -7.64
N ALA A 537 -1.62 -21.80 -8.26
CA ALA A 537 -2.24 -21.71 -9.58
C ALA A 537 -3.76 -21.78 -9.45
N GLU A 538 -4.44 -20.92 -10.22
CA GLU A 538 -5.88 -20.95 -10.44
C GLU A 538 -6.19 -21.76 -11.70
N PHE A 539 -7.14 -22.67 -11.60
CA PHE A 539 -7.68 -23.49 -12.66
C PHE A 539 -9.16 -23.20 -12.81
N LYS A 540 -9.64 -23.23 -14.05
CA LYS A 540 -11.06 -23.09 -14.35
C LYS A 540 -11.58 -24.38 -15.01
N PRO A 541 -12.05 -25.38 -14.23
CA PRO A 541 -12.58 -26.63 -14.78
C PRO A 541 -13.86 -26.43 -15.61
N ASP A 542 -14.63 -25.39 -15.33
CA ASP A 542 -15.85 -25.02 -16.05
C ASP A 542 -16.10 -23.51 -15.97
N ASP A 543 -17.12 -23.00 -16.65
CA ASP A 543 -17.38 -21.56 -16.75
C ASP A 543 -17.69 -20.85 -15.43
N LYS A 544 -18.05 -21.61 -14.37
CA LYS A 544 -18.59 -21.08 -13.11
C LYS A 544 -17.65 -21.25 -11.92
N ASN A 545 -16.76 -22.24 -11.96
CA ASN A 545 -15.96 -22.63 -10.82
C ASN A 545 -14.47 -22.34 -11.03
N PHE A 546 -13.83 -21.86 -9.97
CA PHE A 546 -12.39 -21.73 -9.88
C PHE A 546 -11.84 -22.71 -8.85
N ILE A 547 -10.66 -23.26 -9.14
CA ILE A 547 -9.94 -24.15 -8.23
C ILE A 547 -8.54 -23.60 -8.05
N TYR A 548 -8.11 -23.46 -6.80
CA TYR A 548 -6.79 -22.99 -6.42
C TYR A 548 -5.98 -24.15 -5.83
N GLN A 549 -4.74 -24.32 -6.28
CA GLN A 549 -3.84 -25.35 -5.76
C GLN A 549 -2.41 -24.80 -5.61
N CYS A 550 -1.74 -25.22 -4.54
CA CYS A 550 -0.36 -24.84 -4.24
C CYS A 550 0.65 -25.79 -4.90
N PHE A 551 1.80 -25.23 -5.27
CA PHE A 551 2.89 -25.96 -5.88
C PHE A 551 4.22 -25.57 -5.23
N ILE A 552 5.10 -26.55 -5.04
CA ILE A 552 6.50 -26.39 -4.64
C ILE A 552 7.37 -27.09 -5.67
N ASP A 553 8.28 -26.37 -6.33
CA ASP A 553 9.10 -26.86 -7.44
C ASP A 553 8.27 -27.60 -8.50
N ASN A 554 7.16 -26.97 -8.90
CA ASN A 554 6.21 -27.49 -9.88
C ASN A 554 5.51 -28.80 -9.47
N LYS A 555 5.57 -29.17 -8.17
CA LYS A 555 4.86 -30.33 -7.61
C LYS A 555 3.69 -29.88 -6.76
N SER A 556 2.51 -30.40 -7.10
CA SER A 556 1.27 -30.14 -6.37
C SER A 556 1.38 -30.60 -4.91
N THR A 557 0.83 -29.81 -4.00
CA THR A 557 0.66 -30.19 -2.59
C THR A 557 -0.54 -31.14 -2.37
N GLY A 558 -1.34 -31.41 -3.42
CA GLY A 558 -2.43 -32.38 -3.43
C GLY A 558 -3.81 -31.79 -3.12
N GLU A 559 -3.89 -30.78 -2.26
CA GLU A 559 -5.16 -30.15 -1.87
C GLU A 559 -5.63 -29.11 -2.89
N SER A 560 -6.94 -28.86 -2.94
CA SER A 560 -7.60 -27.92 -3.83
C SER A 560 -8.63 -27.09 -3.08
N TYR A 561 -8.73 -25.82 -3.43
CA TYR A 561 -9.56 -24.83 -2.74
C TYR A 561 -10.44 -24.05 -3.72
N GLU A 562 -11.59 -23.57 -3.27
CA GLU A 562 -12.52 -22.74 -4.04
C GLU A 562 -12.10 -21.27 -4.05
N SER A 563 -11.39 -20.84 -3.00
CA SER A 563 -10.74 -19.54 -2.92
C SER A 563 -9.60 -19.57 -1.91
N THR A 564 -8.66 -18.63 -2.05
CA THR A 564 -7.55 -18.43 -1.12
C THR A 564 -7.49 -16.98 -0.69
N GLY A 565 -7.26 -16.74 0.60
CA GLY A 565 -6.98 -15.42 1.14
C GLY A 565 -5.52 -15.03 0.97
N LYS A 566 -5.13 -13.96 1.66
CA LYS A 566 -3.77 -13.46 1.68
C LYS A 566 -2.76 -14.52 2.12
N ILE A 567 -1.63 -14.54 1.42
CA ILE A 567 -0.49 -15.39 1.72
C ILE A 567 0.54 -14.63 2.54
N GLU A 568 1.02 -15.27 3.60
CA GLU A 568 2.13 -14.80 4.42
C GLU A 568 3.29 -15.78 4.31
N TYR A 569 4.45 -15.29 3.88
CA TYR A 569 5.70 -16.06 3.92
C TYR A 569 6.54 -15.62 5.12
N GLU A 570 6.85 -16.55 6.02
CA GLU A 570 7.71 -16.34 7.18
C GLU A 570 9.10 -16.94 6.88
N GLU A 571 10.07 -16.08 6.59
CA GLU A 571 11.42 -16.47 6.20
C GLU A 571 12.15 -17.21 7.34
N SER A 572 11.92 -16.80 8.60
CA SER A 572 12.56 -17.40 9.77
C SER A 572 12.23 -18.89 9.92
N SER A 573 10.96 -19.25 9.79
CA SER A 573 10.48 -20.64 9.80
C SER A 573 10.48 -21.31 8.42
N ASN A 574 10.73 -20.56 7.33
CA ASN A 574 10.54 -21.00 5.95
C ASN A 574 9.17 -21.62 5.70
N SER A 575 8.13 -20.88 6.03
CA SER A 575 6.76 -21.39 5.92
C SER A 575 5.85 -20.38 5.27
N VAL A 576 4.93 -20.89 4.47
CA VAL A 576 3.81 -20.15 3.92
C VAL A 576 2.55 -20.46 4.73
N SER A 577 1.79 -19.42 5.11
CA SER A 577 0.48 -19.55 5.72
C SER A 577 -0.57 -18.71 4.99
N PHE A 578 -1.79 -19.24 4.86
CA PHE A 578 -2.91 -18.54 4.24
C PHE A 578 -4.24 -19.16 4.69
N TYR A 579 -5.33 -18.44 4.45
CA TYR A 579 -6.68 -18.98 4.63
C TYR A 579 -7.21 -19.51 3.30
N ALA A 580 -7.97 -20.60 3.33
CA ALA A 580 -8.54 -21.17 2.11
C ALA A 580 -9.95 -21.71 2.35
N VAL A 581 -10.80 -21.61 1.33
CA VAL A 581 -12.17 -22.13 1.34
C VAL A 581 -12.21 -23.48 0.66
N ARG A 582 -12.88 -24.44 1.29
CA ARG A 582 -13.28 -25.71 0.68
C ARG A 582 -14.63 -26.13 1.27
N ASP A 583 -15.59 -26.37 0.39
CA ASP A 583 -16.98 -26.59 0.76
C ASP A 583 -17.51 -25.43 1.63
N LYS A 584 -18.30 -25.74 2.66
CA LYS A 584 -18.78 -24.76 3.64
C LYS A 584 -17.74 -24.36 4.71
N SER A 585 -16.44 -24.60 4.51
CA SER A 585 -15.45 -24.38 5.58
C SER A 585 -14.29 -23.49 5.15
N ILE A 586 -13.77 -22.72 6.10
CA ILE A 586 -12.50 -22.00 5.99
C ILE A 586 -11.44 -22.73 6.81
N TYR A 587 -10.27 -22.88 6.20
CA TYR A 587 -9.10 -23.53 6.78
C TYR A 587 -7.92 -22.56 6.89
N LEU A 588 -7.17 -22.67 7.97
CA LEU A 588 -5.82 -22.12 8.07
C LEU A 588 -4.85 -23.18 7.53
N VAL A 589 -4.22 -22.87 6.40
CA VAL A 589 -3.24 -23.73 5.73
C VAL A 589 -1.85 -23.25 6.11
N ASN A 590 -0.97 -24.18 6.51
CA ASN A 590 0.46 -23.90 6.71
C ASN A 590 1.29 -24.94 5.94
N ILE A 591 2.26 -24.44 5.20
CA ILE A 591 3.16 -25.22 4.36
C ILE A 591 4.58 -24.84 4.78
N ALA A 592 5.31 -25.75 5.41
CA ALA A 592 6.77 -25.59 5.52
C ALA A 592 7.38 -25.84 4.13
N LEU A 593 8.31 -25.00 3.67
CA LEU A 593 8.93 -25.10 2.35
C LEU A 593 10.27 -25.85 2.39
#